data_AF-O25228-F1
#
_entry.id   AF-O25228-F1
#
_cell.length_a   1.000
_cell.length_b   1.000
_cell.length_c   1.000
_cell.angle_alpha   90.00
_cell.angle_beta   90.00
_cell.angle_gamma   90.00
#
_symmetry.space_group_name_H-M   'P 1'
#
loop_
_entity.id
_entity.type
_entity.pdbx_description
1 polymer ?
#
loop_
_entity_poly.entity_id
_entity_poly.type
_entity_poly.pdbx_seq_one_letter_code
_entity_poly.pdbx_strand_id
1 'polypeptide(L)'
;MFNNNDFKDYRKLLGFGSQNAFKEFLGAKDIQPCVDFNDLNALKKRLIEIFSAINSIYCFKYNEYELECFFKNSIERVFSKIVDTHIIYKLNNQGRRPEEVCFSWMRGFLVAEFFKDFIACLFSAQKETIKFFGGDNFENIESFKRSPKADFLLDNHLLLEVQSDFQGINDIKEHKVLEAKRRLITDKVPTIVVHFDLFNGQVACVEISKIKDNDLNWITRQQMEGQSVFNISQNFFDYKITEIPNKPLS
;
A
#
# COMPACT_ATOMS: atom_id res chain seq x y z
N MET A 1 -14.44 -33.15 36.63
CA MET A 1 -14.02 -32.71 35.29
C MET A 1 -15.18 -31.97 34.66
N PHE A 2 -14.95 -30.79 34.06
CA PHE A 2 -16.01 -30.11 33.32
C PHE A 2 -16.40 -30.92 32.08
N ASN A 3 -17.70 -31.02 31.81
CA ASN A 3 -18.22 -31.56 30.56
C ASN A 3 -18.18 -30.46 29.48
N ASN A 4 -18.07 -30.83 28.20
CA ASN A 4 -18.16 -29.88 27.08
C ASN A 4 -19.47 -29.06 27.10
N ASN A 5 -20.53 -29.63 27.66
CA ASN A 5 -21.81 -28.94 27.85
C ASN A 5 -21.71 -27.80 28.87
N ASP A 6 -20.87 -27.89 29.91
CA ASP A 6 -20.75 -26.86 30.95
C ASP A 6 -20.37 -25.50 30.34
N PHE A 7 -19.45 -25.50 29.37
CA PHE A 7 -19.05 -24.28 28.67
C PHE A 7 -20.16 -23.73 27.76
N LYS A 8 -20.94 -24.60 27.12
CA LYS A 8 -22.05 -24.20 26.25
C LYS A 8 -23.21 -23.65 27.08
N ASP A 9 -23.49 -24.28 28.21
CA ASP A 9 -24.57 -23.89 29.12
C ASP A 9 -24.23 -22.58 29.83
N TYR A 10 -22.97 -22.37 30.25
CA TYR A 10 -22.49 -21.08 30.72
C TYR A 10 -22.75 -19.94 29.71
N ARG A 11 -22.41 -20.15 28.43
CA ARG A 11 -22.67 -19.15 27.37
C ARG A 11 -24.16 -18.89 27.17
N LYS A 12 -24.99 -19.93 27.22
CA LYS A 12 -26.44 -19.80 27.13
C LYS A 12 -27.03 -19.02 28.32
N LEU A 13 -26.53 -19.25 29.54
CA LEU A 13 -26.95 -18.49 30.73
C LEU A 13 -26.66 -16.99 30.60
N LEU A 14 -25.58 -16.63 29.89
CA LEU A 14 -25.25 -15.25 29.56
C LEU A 14 -26.04 -14.70 28.35
N GLY A 15 -26.94 -15.48 27.74
CA GLY A 15 -27.75 -15.06 26.60
C GLY A 15 -27.14 -15.35 25.22
N PHE A 16 -26.03 -16.09 25.14
CA PHE A 16 -25.31 -16.33 23.88
C PHE A 16 -25.51 -17.76 23.35
N GLY A 17 -26.12 -17.86 22.17
CA GLY A 17 -26.35 -19.13 21.46
C GLY A 17 -25.12 -19.65 20.68
N SER A 18 -24.14 -18.79 20.39
CA SER A 18 -22.94 -19.15 19.62
C SER A 18 -21.65 -18.72 20.34
N GLN A 19 -20.58 -19.50 20.16
CA GLN A 19 -19.27 -19.16 20.71
C GLN A 19 -18.70 -17.89 20.08
N ASN A 20 -18.98 -17.62 18.80
CA ASN A 20 -18.48 -16.44 18.10
C ASN A 20 -19.16 -15.16 18.60
N ALA A 21 -20.49 -15.15 18.73
CA ALA A 21 -21.20 -13.99 19.28
C ALA A 21 -20.74 -13.67 20.70
N PHE A 22 -20.50 -14.70 21.52
CA PHE A 22 -19.96 -14.50 22.86
C PHE A 22 -18.54 -13.92 22.85
N LYS A 23 -17.67 -14.39 21.94
CA LYS A 23 -16.31 -13.83 21.76
C LYS A 23 -16.34 -12.38 21.27
N GLU A 24 -17.27 -12.06 20.38
CA GLU A 24 -17.45 -10.70 19.86
C GLU A 24 -17.91 -9.77 20.98
N PHE A 25 -18.96 -10.14 21.72
CA PHE A 25 -19.45 -9.40 22.87
C PHE A 25 -18.36 -9.16 23.93
N LEU A 26 -17.68 -10.22 24.37
CA LEU A 26 -16.61 -10.09 25.38
C LEU A 26 -15.44 -9.23 24.89
N GLY A 27 -15.21 -9.19 23.58
CA GLY A 27 -14.18 -8.35 22.95
C GLY A 27 -14.69 -6.99 22.48
N ALA A 28 -15.95 -6.62 22.75
CA ALA A 28 -16.64 -5.46 22.21
C ALA A 28 -16.55 -5.32 20.67
N LYS A 29 -16.40 -6.44 19.95
CA LYS A 29 -16.26 -6.48 18.49
C LYS A 29 -17.60 -6.36 17.75
N ASP A 30 -18.69 -6.56 18.45
CA ASP A 30 -20.06 -6.31 18.01
C ASP A 30 -20.40 -4.81 17.96
N ILE A 31 -19.65 -3.97 18.67
CA ILE A 31 -19.72 -2.52 18.57
C ILE A 31 -18.88 -2.08 17.36
N GLN A 32 -19.54 -1.74 16.25
CA GLN A 32 -18.85 -1.16 15.10
C GLN A 32 -18.45 0.29 15.41
N PRO A 33 -17.16 0.67 15.30
CA PRO A 33 -16.78 2.06 15.44
C PRO A 33 -17.48 2.89 14.36
N CYS A 34 -18.12 3.98 14.78
CA CYS A 34 -18.64 4.96 13.83
C CYS A 34 -17.45 5.62 13.11
N VAL A 35 -17.56 5.76 11.80
CA VAL A 35 -16.56 6.49 11.01
C VAL A 35 -16.68 7.98 11.35
N ASP A 36 -15.59 8.54 11.85
CA ASP A 36 -15.43 9.97 12.09
C ASP A 36 -15.06 10.67 10.79
N PHE A 37 -16.07 11.20 10.11
CA PHE A 37 -15.88 11.93 8.86
C PHE A 37 -15.13 13.25 9.04
N ASN A 38 -15.07 13.82 10.25
CA ASN A 38 -14.26 15.01 10.49
C ASN A 38 -12.78 14.65 10.51
N ASP A 39 -12.41 13.56 11.19
CA ASP A 39 -11.05 13.03 11.17
C ASP A 39 -10.65 12.60 9.75
N LEU A 40 -11.51 11.87 9.04
CA LEU A 40 -11.27 11.49 7.65
C LEU A 40 -11.00 12.70 6.73
N ASN A 41 -11.75 13.80 6.91
CA ASN A 41 -11.53 15.05 6.17
C ASN A 41 -10.22 15.76 6.56
N ALA A 42 -9.85 15.74 7.85
CA ALA A 42 -8.57 16.27 8.31
C ALA A 42 -7.38 15.49 7.70
N LEU A 43 -7.48 14.15 7.67
CA LEU A 43 -6.51 13.26 7.04
C LEU A 43 -6.40 13.50 5.53
N LYS A 44 -7.53 13.69 4.84
CA LYS A 44 -7.55 14.09 3.42
C LYS A 44 -6.80 15.41 3.19
N LYS A 45 -7.05 16.43 4.02
CA LYS A 45 -6.35 17.72 3.94
C LYS A 45 -4.84 17.54 4.17
N ARG A 46 -4.44 16.70 5.13
CA ARG A 46 -3.03 16.39 5.37
C ARG A 46 -2.36 15.74 4.16
N LEU A 47 -3.04 14.88 3.40
CA LEU A 47 -2.50 14.32 2.16
C LEU A 47 -2.19 15.43 1.13
N ILE A 48 -3.11 16.38 0.95
CA ILE A 48 -2.91 17.54 0.07
C ILE A 48 -1.67 18.34 0.51
N GLU A 49 -1.54 18.60 1.81
CA GLU A 49 -0.37 19.31 2.38
C GLU A 49 0.94 18.56 2.13
N ILE A 50 0.97 17.24 2.35
CA ILE A 50 2.14 16.38 2.12
C ILE A 50 2.57 16.44 0.65
N PHE A 51 1.65 16.17 -0.29
CA PHE A 51 1.99 16.13 -1.71
C PHE A 51 2.29 17.52 -2.28
N SER A 52 1.71 18.59 -1.73
CA SER A 52 2.13 19.97 -2.06
C SER A 52 3.57 20.23 -1.63
N ALA A 53 3.95 19.80 -0.41
CA ALA A 53 5.31 19.94 0.08
C ALA A 53 6.31 19.13 -0.75
N ILE A 54 6.00 17.88 -1.08
CA ILE A 54 6.82 17.04 -1.97
C ILE A 54 6.97 17.71 -3.34
N ASN A 55 5.88 18.18 -3.94
CA ASN A 55 5.90 18.84 -5.25
C ASN A 55 6.81 20.08 -5.28
N SER A 56 7.02 20.75 -4.14
CA SER A 56 7.86 21.94 -4.09
C SER A 56 9.33 21.68 -4.44
N ILE A 57 9.81 20.43 -4.24
CA ILE A 57 11.20 19.99 -4.46
C ILE A 57 11.34 18.87 -5.51
N TYR A 58 10.23 18.32 -5.99
CA TYR A 58 10.20 17.20 -6.92
C TYR A 58 10.81 17.58 -8.28
N CYS A 59 11.65 16.72 -8.86
CA CYS A 59 12.32 17.03 -10.13
C CYS A 59 11.37 17.12 -11.34
N PHE A 60 10.22 16.43 -11.30
CA PHE A 60 9.14 16.56 -12.29
C PHE A 60 7.96 17.37 -11.72
N LYS A 61 8.27 18.46 -11.03
CA LYS A 61 7.30 19.34 -10.36
C LYS A 61 6.10 19.66 -11.26
N TYR A 62 4.91 19.39 -10.74
CA TYR A 62 3.65 19.81 -11.35
C TYR A 62 3.50 21.32 -11.20
N ASN A 63 3.07 21.98 -12.26
CA ASN A 63 2.62 23.36 -12.17
C ASN A 63 1.30 23.43 -11.36
N GLU A 64 0.87 24.65 -11.04
CA GLU A 64 -0.31 24.87 -10.19
C GLU A 64 -1.58 24.19 -10.73
N TYR A 65 -1.81 24.29 -12.04
CA TYR A 65 -2.97 23.67 -12.70
C TYR A 65 -2.89 22.14 -12.71
N GLU A 66 -1.72 21.58 -13.01
CA GLU A 66 -1.48 20.13 -12.99
C GLU A 66 -1.68 19.55 -11.58
N LEU A 67 -1.18 20.26 -10.57
CA LEU A 67 -1.28 19.85 -9.18
C LEU A 67 -2.74 19.90 -8.68
N GLU A 68 -3.49 20.95 -9.03
CA GLU A 68 -4.92 21.04 -8.73
C GLU A 68 -5.70 19.90 -9.39
N CYS A 69 -5.42 19.62 -10.68
CA CYS A 69 -6.01 18.49 -11.40
C CYS A 69 -5.68 17.15 -10.74
N PHE A 70 -4.44 16.97 -10.28
CA PHE A 70 -4.03 15.78 -9.55
C PHE A 70 -4.82 15.60 -8.25
N PHE A 71 -4.94 16.65 -7.43
CA PHE A 71 -5.70 16.57 -6.17
C PHE A 71 -7.18 16.26 -6.40
N LYS A 72 -7.81 16.89 -7.39
CA LYS A 72 -9.20 16.62 -7.74
C LYS A 72 -9.43 15.16 -8.17
N ASN A 73 -8.56 14.65 -9.05
CA ASN A 73 -8.74 13.33 -9.68
C ASN A 73 -8.30 12.16 -8.79
N SER A 74 -7.21 12.33 -8.03
CA SER A 74 -6.54 11.28 -7.27
C SER A 74 -6.82 11.34 -5.77
N ILE A 75 -7.21 12.50 -5.23
CA ILE A 75 -7.62 12.62 -3.81
C ILE A 75 -9.13 12.75 -3.72
N GLU A 76 -9.70 13.87 -4.17
CA GLU A 76 -11.10 14.19 -3.90
C GLU A 76 -12.05 13.14 -4.49
N ARG A 77 -11.90 12.82 -5.77
CA ARG A 77 -12.72 11.81 -6.46
C ARG A 77 -12.63 10.44 -5.80
N VAL A 78 -11.44 10.03 -5.36
CA VAL A 78 -11.21 8.72 -4.75
C VAL A 78 -11.82 8.66 -3.34
N PHE A 79 -11.63 9.70 -2.54
CA PHE A 79 -12.29 9.82 -1.23
C PHE A 79 -13.81 9.79 -1.35
N SER A 80 -14.40 10.55 -2.28
CA SER A 80 -15.85 10.53 -2.51
C SER A 80 -16.31 9.12 -2.86
N LYS A 81 -15.63 8.42 -3.78
CA LYS A 81 -15.94 7.03 -4.11
C LYS A 81 -15.88 6.09 -2.90
N ILE A 82 -14.86 6.22 -2.04
CA ILE A 82 -14.72 5.39 -0.82
C ILE A 82 -15.92 5.58 0.12
N VAL A 83 -16.37 6.83 0.27
CA VAL A 83 -17.50 7.20 1.14
C VAL A 83 -18.83 6.75 0.53
N ASP A 84 -19.08 7.12 -0.72
CA ASP A 84 -20.35 6.88 -1.44
C ASP A 84 -20.64 5.38 -1.62
N THR A 85 -19.60 4.55 -1.71
CA THR A 85 -19.73 3.09 -1.87
C THR A 85 -19.61 2.32 -0.56
N HIS A 86 -19.52 3.03 0.57
CA HIS A 86 -19.37 2.45 1.91
C HIS A 86 -18.15 1.51 2.05
N ILE A 87 -17.15 1.64 1.16
CA ILE A 87 -15.88 0.89 1.26
C ILE A 87 -15.18 1.19 2.57
N ILE A 88 -15.30 2.42 3.08
CA ILE A 88 -14.68 2.85 4.34
C ILE A 88 -14.97 1.86 5.48
N TYR A 89 -16.20 1.37 5.62
CA TYR A 89 -16.58 0.43 6.69
C TYR A 89 -15.97 -0.97 6.52
N LYS A 90 -15.49 -1.31 5.32
CA LYS A 90 -14.78 -2.56 5.02
C LYS A 90 -13.27 -2.43 5.21
N LEU A 91 -12.74 -1.20 5.33
CA LEU A 91 -11.33 -0.95 5.57
C LEU A 91 -11.01 -1.29 7.02
N ASN A 92 -10.51 -2.49 7.24
CA ASN A 92 -9.99 -2.93 8.53
C ASN A 92 -8.54 -3.37 8.40
N ASN A 93 -7.75 -3.21 9.46
CA ASN A 93 -6.46 -3.85 9.57
C ASN A 93 -6.08 -4.03 11.04
N GLN A 94 -6.27 -5.24 11.57
CA GLN A 94 -5.82 -5.62 12.92
C GLN A 94 -6.28 -4.64 14.02
N GLY A 95 -7.55 -4.23 13.96
CA GLY A 95 -8.14 -3.31 14.96
C GLY A 95 -7.85 -1.82 14.74
N ARG A 96 -7.07 -1.45 13.73
CA ARG A 96 -6.93 -0.04 13.32
C ARG A 96 -8.25 0.54 12.87
N ARG A 97 -8.42 1.83 13.15
CA ARG A 97 -9.60 2.61 12.74
C ARG A 97 -9.72 2.68 11.22
N PRO A 98 -10.93 2.59 10.64
CA PRO A 98 -11.13 2.66 9.20
C PRO A 98 -10.48 3.88 8.52
N GLU A 99 -10.50 5.03 9.19
CA GLU A 99 -9.93 6.30 8.73
C GLU A 99 -8.41 6.21 8.59
N GLU A 100 -7.72 5.61 9.57
CA GLU A 100 -6.27 5.38 9.52
C GLU A 100 -5.90 4.40 8.41
N VAL A 101 -6.69 3.34 8.23
CA VAL A 101 -6.48 2.36 7.15
C VAL A 101 -6.68 3.04 5.80
N CYS A 102 -7.71 3.87 5.66
CA CYS A 102 -7.96 4.68 4.48
C CYS A 102 -6.79 5.62 4.19
N PHE A 103 -6.33 6.39 5.18
CA PHE A 103 -5.19 7.30 5.04
C PHE A 103 -3.91 6.56 4.64
N SER A 104 -3.62 5.41 5.28
CA SER A 104 -2.45 4.59 4.92
C SER A 104 -2.54 4.06 3.49
N TRP A 105 -3.71 3.62 3.05
CA TRP A 105 -3.92 3.13 1.69
C TRP A 105 -3.80 4.27 0.66
N MET A 106 -4.46 5.41 0.93
CA MET A 106 -4.40 6.60 0.09
C MET A 106 -2.98 7.12 -0.08
N ARG A 107 -2.14 7.07 0.97
CA ARG A 107 -0.71 7.43 0.84
C ARG A 107 0.00 6.58 -0.21
N GLY A 108 -0.13 5.26 -0.13
CA GLY A 108 0.50 4.35 -1.10
C GLY A 108 -0.01 4.58 -2.52
N PHE A 109 -1.34 4.68 -2.68
CA PHE A 109 -1.98 4.99 -3.97
C PHE A 109 -1.47 6.30 -4.57
N LEU A 110 -1.40 7.36 -3.76
CA LEU A 110 -0.96 8.66 -4.24
C LEU A 110 0.52 8.67 -4.63
N VAL A 111 1.40 7.92 -3.95
CA VAL A 111 2.79 7.78 -4.39
C VAL A 111 2.84 7.11 -5.77
N ALA A 112 2.11 6.02 -5.95
CA ALA A 112 2.05 5.32 -7.23
C ALA A 112 1.57 6.21 -8.38
N GLU A 113 0.57 7.06 -8.14
CA GLU A 113 0.07 8.02 -9.14
C GLU A 113 0.97 9.25 -9.34
N PHE A 114 1.50 9.82 -8.26
CA PHE A 114 2.23 11.08 -8.29
C PHE A 114 3.61 10.94 -8.95
N PHE A 115 4.29 9.81 -8.71
CA PHE A 115 5.65 9.59 -9.21
C PHE A 115 5.70 8.90 -10.58
N LYS A 116 4.60 8.85 -11.33
CA LYS A 116 4.56 8.20 -12.65
C LYS A 116 5.58 8.78 -13.63
N ASP A 117 5.81 10.10 -13.62
CA ASP A 117 6.83 10.71 -14.49
C ASP A 117 8.25 10.28 -14.11
N PHE A 118 8.53 10.15 -12.80
CA PHE A 118 9.79 9.61 -12.31
C PHE A 118 9.98 8.15 -12.74
N ILE A 119 8.94 7.33 -12.58
CA ILE A 119 8.95 5.91 -13.00
C ILE A 119 9.18 5.80 -14.51
N ALA A 120 8.46 6.58 -15.33
CA ALA A 120 8.63 6.60 -16.77
C ALA A 120 10.08 6.93 -17.16
N CYS A 121 10.67 7.93 -16.49
CA CYS A 121 12.08 8.31 -16.70
C CYS A 121 13.05 7.20 -16.29
N LEU A 122 12.85 6.57 -15.13
CA LEU A 122 13.70 5.46 -14.64
C LEU A 122 13.81 4.33 -15.65
N PHE A 123 12.71 3.99 -16.34
CA PHE A 123 12.67 2.87 -17.29
C PHE A 123 12.77 3.30 -18.76
N SER A 124 13.08 4.57 -19.06
CA SER A 124 13.06 5.11 -20.43
C SER A 124 11.78 4.78 -21.20
N ALA A 125 10.65 4.77 -20.51
CA ALA A 125 9.35 4.41 -21.04
C ALA A 125 8.44 5.63 -21.19
N GLN A 126 7.37 5.47 -21.97
CA GLN A 126 6.31 6.47 -22.05
C GLN A 126 5.36 6.29 -20.86
N LYS A 127 4.89 7.39 -20.26
CA LYS A 127 3.98 7.36 -19.10
C LYS A 127 2.71 6.54 -19.38
N GLU A 128 2.23 6.59 -20.62
CA GLU A 128 1.04 5.90 -21.11
C GLU A 128 1.18 4.38 -21.13
N THR A 129 2.41 3.85 -21.11
CA THR A 129 2.66 2.40 -21.08
C THR A 129 2.66 1.83 -19.66
N ILE A 130 2.64 2.69 -18.63
CA ILE A 130 2.47 2.31 -17.23
C ILE A 130 0.98 2.07 -16.97
N LYS A 131 0.54 0.82 -17.09
CA LYS A 131 -0.87 0.43 -16.92
C LYS A 131 -1.11 -0.14 -15.53
N PHE A 132 -2.25 0.19 -14.92
CA PHE A 132 -2.70 -0.47 -13.70
C PHE A 132 -2.84 -1.99 -13.91
N PHE A 133 -2.22 -2.76 -13.01
CA PHE A 133 -2.28 -4.22 -12.98
C PHE A 133 -2.91 -4.75 -11.68
N GLY A 134 -2.78 -3.99 -10.60
CA GLY A 134 -3.31 -4.33 -9.27
C GLY A 134 -4.84 -4.42 -9.23
N GLY A 135 -5.34 -5.18 -8.24
CA GLY A 135 -6.79 -5.33 -7.99
C GLY A 135 -7.42 -4.16 -7.22
N ASP A 136 -6.61 -3.22 -6.73
CA ASP A 136 -7.06 -2.10 -5.90
C ASP A 136 -7.40 -0.85 -6.74
N ASN A 137 -8.00 -1.05 -7.93
CA ASN A 137 -8.37 0.05 -8.83
C ASN A 137 -9.78 0.60 -8.52
N PHE A 138 -9.86 1.89 -8.17
CA PHE A 138 -11.12 2.61 -7.93
C PHE A 138 -11.93 2.93 -9.19
N GLU A 139 -11.43 2.64 -10.39
CA GLU A 139 -12.21 2.68 -11.62
C GLU A 139 -13.31 1.63 -11.62
N ASN A 140 -13.08 0.49 -10.95
CA ASN A 140 -14.10 -0.54 -10.77
C ASN A 140 -14.17 -0.98 -9.29
N ILE A 141 -15.03 -0.28 -8.53
CA ILE A 141 -15.31 -0.55 -7.11
C ILE A 141 -15.71 -2.02 -6.86
N GLU A 142 -16.39 -2.68 -7.79
CA GLU A 142 -16.77 -4.10 -7.63
C GLU A 142 -15.55 -5.03 -7.64
N SER A 143 -14.49 -4.62 -8.33
CA SER A 143 -13.22 -5.35 -8.39
C SER A 143 -12.26 -5.03 -7.25
N PHE A 144 -12.53 -3.98 -6.45
CA PHE A 144 -11.66 -3.56 -5.36
C PHE A 144 -11.48 -4.68 -4.35
N LYS A 145 -10.32 -5.32 -4.41
CA LYS A 145 -9.91 -6.38 -3.50
C LYS A 145 -8.42 -6.27 -3.31
N ARG A 146 -8.01 -6.19 -2.04
CA ARG A 146 -6.60 -6.30 -1.64
C ARG A 146 -5.98 -7.47 -2.38
N SER A 147 -5.04 -7.16 -3.24
CA SER A 147 -4.44 -8.11 -4.16
C SER A 147 -2.93 -8.11 -3.94
N PRO A 148 -2.27 -9.28 -3.90
CA PRO A 148 -0.81 -9.34 -3.79
C PRO A 148 -0.11 -8.91 -5.09
N LYS A 149 -0.87 -8.76 -6.20
CA LYS A 149 -0.35 -8.30 -7.49
C LYS A 149 0.39 -6.96 -7.37
N ALA A 150 1.36 -6.78 -8.25
CA ALA A 150 2.04 -5.51 -8.48
C ALA A 150 1.06 -4.41 -8.93
N ASP A 151 1.41 -3.16 -8.66
CA ASP A 151 0.57 -2.00 -8.96
C ASP A 151 0.46 -1.76 -10.47
N PHE A 152 1.58 -1.84 -11.19
CA PHE A 152 1.65 -1.54 -12.62
C PHE A 152 2.25 -2.67 -13.46
N LEU A 153 1.87 -2.68 -14.73
CA LEU A 153 2.50 -3.41 -15.82
C LEU A 153 3.09 -2.38 -16.79
N LEU A 154 4.40 -2.42 -16.96
CA LEU A 154 5.15 -1.59 -17.89
C LEU A 154 5.40 -2.37 -19.18
N ASP A 155 5.08 -1.76 -20.32
CA ASP A 155 5.35 -2.27 -21.69
C ASP A 155 4.92 -3.73 -21.92
N ASN A 156 3.89 -4.18 -21.19
CA ASN A 156 3.36 -5.54 -21.19
C ASN A 156 4.35 -6.66 -20.79
N HIS A 157 5.52 -6.35 -20.24
CA HIS A 157 6.55 -7.37 -19.96
C HIS A 157 7.32 -7.17 -18.64
N LEU A 158 7.04 -6.11 -17.88
CA LEU A 158 7.66 -5.86 -16.58
C LEU A 158 6.59 -5.46 -15.55
N LEU A 159 6.55 -6.15 -14.42
CA LEU A 159 5.68 -5.76 -13.31
C LEU A 159 6.42 -4.77 -12.39
N LEU A 160 5.74 -3.70 -12.02
CA LEU A 160 6.24 -2.69 -11.09
C LEU A 160 5.37 -2.67 -9.83
N GLU A 161 5.99 -2.95 -8.70
CA GLU A 161 5.41 -2.76 -7.37
C GLU A 161 5.93 -1.43 -6.82
N VAL A 162 5.03 -0.49 -6.53
CA VAL A 162 5.41 0.80 -5.97
C VAL A 162 5.25 0.74 -4.45
N GLN A 163 6.35 0.93 -3.74
CA GLN A 163 6.34 1.03 -2.28
C GLN A 163 6.75 2.42 -1.86
N SER A 164 6.20 2.85 -0.72
CA SER A 164 6.62 4.09 -0.08
C SER A 164 6.82 3.87 1.41
N ASP A 165 7.91 4.43 1.89
CA ASP A 165 8.14 4.60 3.32
C ASP A 165 8.05 6.07 3.71
N PHE A 166 7.59 6.30 4.95
CA PHE A 166 7.37 7.61 5.53
C PHE A 166 8.09 7.77 6.89
N GLN A 167 8.95 6.82 7.29
CA GLN A 167 9.53 6.75 8.64
C GLN A 167 11.03 6.39 8.67
N GLY A 168 11.68 6.23 7.52
CA GLY A 168 13.03 5.72 7.36
C GLY A 168 13.14 4.18 7.47
N ILE A 169 12.05 3.43 7.29
CA ILE A 169 12.04 1.95 7.36
C ILE A 169 11.79 1.37 5.97
N ASN A 170 12.87 0.91 5.34
CA ASN A 170 12.87 0.46 3.95
C ASN A 170 12.86 -1.07 3.87
N ASP A 171 11.68 -1.66 4.00
CA ASP A 171 11.50 -3.11 4.04
C ASP A 171 10.48 -3.59 2.98
N ILE A 172 10.80 -4.67 2.26
CA ILE A 172 9.91 -5.36 1.32
C ILE A 172 9.37 -6.61 2.00
N LYS A 173 8.04 -6.75 2.07
CA LYS A 173 7.39 -7.92 2.69
C LYS A 173 7.66 -9.21 1.89
N GLU A 174 7.96 -10.30 2.59
CA GLU A 174 8.30 -11.60 1.97
C GLU A 174 7.25 -12.07 0.95
N HIS A 175 5.96 -11.96 1.26
CA HIS A 175 4.90 -12.41 0.36
C HIS A 175 4.89 -11.68 -0.99
N LYS A 176 5.40 -10.44 -1.07
CA LYS A 176 5.57 -9.71 -2.33
C LYS A 176 6.70 -10.32 -3.16
N VAL A 177 7.81 -10.69 -2.53
CA VAL A 177 8.93 -11.37 -3.18
C VAL A 177 8.52 -12.76 -3.68
N LEU A 178 7.77 -13.53 -2.87
CA LEU A 178 7.27 -14.84 -3.26
C LEU A 178 6.31 -14.76 -4.47
N GLU A 179 5.40 -13.77 -4.50
CA GLU A 179 4.52 -13.54 -5.65
C GLU A 179 5.34 -13.17 -6.90
N ALA A 180 6.34 -12.30 -6.78
CA ALA A 180 7.22 -11.93 -7.88
C ALA A 180 7.99 -13.13 -8.46
N LYS A 181 8.54 -14.01 -7.60
CA LYS A 181 9.19 -15.25 -8.04
C LYS A 181 8.22 -16.18 -8.77
N ARG A 182 7.00 -16.32 -8.25
CA ARG A 182 5.93 -17.14 -8.87
C ARG A 182 5.58 -16.62 -10.27
N ARG A 183 5.49 -15.30 -10.45
CA ARG A 183 5.24 -14.64 -11.75
C ARG A 183 6.37 -14.84 -12.73
N LEU A 184 7.62 -14.71 -12.29
CA LEU A 184 8.78 -14.98 -13.14
C LEU A 184 8.80 -16.45 -13.62
N ILE A 185 8.42 -17.40 -12.76
CA ILE A 185 8.36 -18.82 -13.15
C ILE A 185 7.21 -19.11 -14.11
N THR A 186 6.00 -18.65 -13.77
CA THR A 186 4.75 -19.03 -14.45
C THR A 186 4.53 -18.22 -15.73
N ASP A 187 4.70 -16.89 -15.64
CA ASP A 187 4.34 -15.96 -16.70
C ASP A 187 5.57 -15.45 -17.47
N LYS A 188 6.79 -15.76 -17.00
CA LYS A 188 8.07 -15.24 -17.52
C LYS A 188 8.19 -13.71 -17.42
N VAL A 189 7.47 -13.12 -16.47
CA VAL A 189 7.46 -11.67 -16.24
C VAL A 189 8.23 -11.33 -14.96
N PRO A 190 9.35 -10.59 -15.04
CA PRO A 190 10.06 -10.10 -13.86
C PRO A 190 9.24 -9.06 -13.09
N THR A 191 9.60 -8.85 -11.83
CA THR A 191 9.00 -7.80 -11.00
C THR A 191 10.10 -6.98 -10.34
N ILE A 192 9.99 -5.66 -10.47
CA ILE A 192 10.83 -4.68 -9.79
C ILE A 192 9.98 -3.92 -8.78
N VAL A 193 10.50 -3.75 -7.57
CA VAL A 193 9.97 -2.77 -6.61
C VAL A 193 10.63 -1.43 -6.88
N VAL A 194 9.82 -0.40 -7.10
CA VAL A 194 10.25 1.00 -7.06
C VAL A 194 9.87 1.55 -5.68
N HIS A 195 10.86 1.65 -4.80
CA HIS A 195 10.68 2.07 -3.41
C HIS A 195 11.03 3.53 -3.23
N PHE A 196 10.03 4.34 -2.88
CA PHE A 196 10.18 5.75 -2.54
C PHE A 196 10.30 5.90 -1.01
N ASP A 197 11.52 6.15 -0.52
CA ASP A 197 11.73 6.56 0.87
C ASP A 197 11.51 8.08 0.96
N LEU A 198 10.26 8.46 1.21
CA LEU A 198 9.85 9.86 1.30
C LEU A 198 10.33 10.53 2.59
N PHE A 199 10.77 9.74 3.58
CA PHE A 199 11.39 10.28 4.79
C PHE A 199 12.78 10.85 4.48
N ASN A 200 13.56 10.16 3.66
CA ASN A 200 14.93 10.58 3.28
C ASN A 200 15.05 11.19 1.87
N GLY A 201 13.99 11.21 1.07
CA GLY A 201 13.98 11.79 -0.28
C GLY A 201 14.74 10.98 -1.33
N GLN A 202 14.86 9.67 -1.13
CA GLN A 202 15.63 8.76 -1.96
C GLN A 202 14.77 7.65 -2.57
N VAL A 203 15.22 7.08 -3.69
CA VAL A 203 14.49 6.05 -4.43
C VAL A 203 15.42 4.87 -4.72
N ALA A 204 14.90 3.66 -4.47
CA ALA A 204 15.58 2.40 -4.78
C ALA A 204 14.76 1.59 -5.80
N CYS A 205 15.45 0.89 -6.69
CA CYS A 205 14.83 -0.06 -7.62
C CYS A 205 15.42 -1.45 -7.37
N VAL A 206 14.57 -2.40 -6.95
CA VAL A 206 15.01 -3.74 -6.54
C VAL A 206 14.29 -4.79 -7.36
N GLU A 207 15.02 -5.61 -8.13
CA GLU A 207 14.44 -6.74 -8.86
C GLU A 207 14.10 -7.89 -7.91
N ILE A 208 12.92 -7.78 -7.28
CA ILE A 208 12.49 -8.71 -6.23
C ILE A 208 12.28 -10.14 -6.74
N SER A 209 12.00 -10.33 -8.02
CA SER A 209 11.86 -11.66 -8.62
C SER A 209 13.15 -12.49 -8.62
N LYS A 210 14.32 -11.85 -8.41
CA LYS A 210 15.64 -12.50 -8.37
C LYS A 210 16.30 -12.55 -6.97
N ILE A 211 15.64 -12.03 -5.93
CA ILE A 211 16.18 -12.09 -4.55
C ILE A 211 16.39 -13.55 -4.13
N LYS A 212 17.56 -13.88 -3.59
CA LYS A 212 17.85 -15.24 -3.12
C LYS A 212 17.20 -15.50 -1.77
N ASP A 213 16.78 -16.73 -1.49
CA ASP A 213 16.15 -17.08 -0.20
C ASP A 213 17.13 -16.99 0.97
N ASN A 214 18.44 -17.11 0.71
CA ASN A 214 19.52 -16.99 1.68
C ASN A 214 20.25 -15.64 1.61
N ASP A 215 19.62 -14.62 1.04
CA ASP A 215 20.19 -13.27 1.01
C ASP A 215 20.38 -12.71 2.43
N LEU A 216 21.51 -12.04 2.68
CA LEU A 216 21.84 -11.49 4.00
C LEU A 216 20.90 -10.36 4.44
N ASN A 217 20.16 -9.76 3.50
CA ASN A 217 19.20 -8.70 3.78
C ASN A 217 17.84 -9.21 4.29
N TRP A 218 17.62 -10.54 4.33
CA TRP A 218 16.44 -11.09 4.99
C TRP A 218 16.56 -10.94 6.50
N ILE A 219 15.59 -10.24 7.09
CA ILE A 219 15.51 -9.99 8.53
C ILE A 219 14.12 -10.27 9.07
N THR A 220 14.05 -10.59 10.36
CA THR A 220 12.78 -10.75 11.07
C THR A 220 12.48 -9.49 11.86
N ARG A 221 11.33 -8.85 11.59
CA ARG A 221 10.92 -7.63 12.29
C ARG A 221 9.88 -7.97 13.37
N GLN A 222 10.27 -7.84 14.63
CA GLN A 222 9.36 -8.04 15.76
C GLN A 222 8.18 -7.07 15.75
N GLN A 223 8.40 -5.83 15.29
CA GLN A 223 7.36 -4.81 15.11
C GLN A 223 6.30 -5.21 14.07
N MET A 224 6.61 -6.16 13.18
CA MET A 224 5.69 -6.72 12.19
C MET A 224 5.29 -8.15 12.57
N GLU A 225 5.00 -8.40 13.85
CA GLU A 225 4.55 -9.71 14.36
C GLU A 225 5.53 -10.86 14.04
N GLY A 226 6.83 -10.55 13.90
CA GLY A 226 7.85 -11.54 13.55
C GLY A 226 7.83 -11.94 12.07
N GLN A 227 7.22 -11.14 11.19
CA GLN A 227 7.29 -11.36 9.75
C GLN A 227 8.71 -11.17 9.23
N SER A 228 9.08 -12.04 8.29
CA SER A 228 10.29 -11.90 7.49
C SER A 228 10.09 -10.81 6.43
N VAL A 229 11.08 -9.94 6.32
CA VAL A 229 11.13 -8.89 5.31
C VAL A 229 12.52 -8.79 4.73
N PHE A 230 12.60 -8.34 3.50
CA PHE A 230 13.85 -8.01 2.84
C PHE A 230 14.16 -6.54 3.10
N ASN A 231 15.23 -6.27 3.85
CA ASN A 231 15.67 -4.90 4.10
C ASN A 231 16.37 -4.33 2.86
N ILE A 232 15.88 -3.20 2.35
CA ILE A 232 16.54 -2.48 1.27
C ILE A 232 17.75 -1.76 1.87
N SER A 233 18.93 -2.34 1.68
CA SER A 233 20.18 -1.71 2.13
C SER A 233 20.40 -0.35 1.42
N GLN A 234 21.16 0.55 2.06
CA GLN A 234 21.45 1.87 1.51
C GLN A 234 22.10 1.82 0.11
N ASN A 235 22.79 0.72 -0.22
CA ASN A 235 23.44 0.51 -1.51
C ASN A 235 22.46 0.34 -2.69
N PHE A 236 21.16 0.16 -2.45
CA PHE A 236 20.14 0.11 -3.50
C PHE A 236 19.55 1.49 -3.84
N PHE A 237 19.86 2.53 -3.06
CA PHE A 237 19.31 3.88 -3.22
C PHE A 237 20.19 4.72 -4.14
N ASP A 238 20.00 4.54 -5.44
CA ASP A 238 20.79 5.20 -6.48
C ASP A 238 20.23 6.56 -6.93
N TYR A 239 19.03 6.92 -6.50
CA TYR A 239 18.31 8.10 -6.99
C TYR A 239 17.75 8.97 -5.85
N LYS A 240 17.55 10.25 -6.16
CA LYS A 240 16.85 11.20 -5.30
C LYS A 240 15.61 11.74 -6.00
N ILE A 241 14.54 11.99 -5.26
CA ILE A 241 13.30 12.56 -5.83
C ILE A 241 13.49 13.99 -6.36
N THR A 242 14.57 14.66 -5.95
CA THR A 242 14.89 16.04 -6.34
C THR A 242 15.77 16.13 -7.59
N GLU A 243 16.23 15.00 -8.13
CA GLU A 243 17.14 14.94 -9.27
C GLU A 243 16.50 14.11 -10.39
N ILE A 244 16.64 14.55 -11.65
CA ILE A 244 16.20 13.74 -12.79
C ILE A 244 17.14 12.53 -12.91
N PRO A 245 16.63 11.29 -12.99
CA PRO A 245 17.47 10.11 -13.18
C PRO A 245 18.35 10.22 -14.43
N ASN A 246 19.67 10.33 -14.23
CA ASN A 246 20.65 10.47 -15.34
C ASN A 246 21.09 9.13 -15.96
N LYS A 247 20.69 8.02 -15.34
CA LYS A 247 20.96 6.65 -15.83
C LYS A 247 19.67 5.85 -15.73
N PRO A 248 18.99 5.60 -16.86
CA PRO A 248 17.85 4.69 -16.83
C PRO A 248 18.32 3.29 -16.39
N LEU A 249 17.44 2.58 -15.70
CA LEU A 249 17.63 1.16 -15.41
C LEU A 249 17.58 0.41 -16.73
N SER A 250 18.71 -0.22 -17.09
CA SER A 250 18.85 -1.10 -18.25
C SER A 250 18.30 -2.49 -18.00
#